data_AF-A0A847JJN9-F1
#
_entry.id   AF-A0A847JJN9-F1
#
_cell.length_a   1.000
_cell.length_b   1.000
_cell.length_c   1.000
_cell.angle_alpha   90.00
_cell.angle_beta   90.00
_cell.angle_gamma   90.00
#
_symmetry.space_group_name_H-M   'P 1'
#
loop_
_entity.id
_entity.type
_entity.pdbx_description
1 polymer ?
#
loop_
_entity_poly.entity_id
_entity_poly.type
_entity_poly.pdbx_seq_one_letter_code
_entity_poly.pdbx_strand_id
1 'polypeptide(L)'
;MKNLEKQGFPAPKNESTPASEKSAKIESLTLLQLQKSSFLFFLITSMFVVFCCILMILMPEIAFLTYYSPEMLILIGLFSFGFLIVHLNRKLAWLGPVLIIALLPLTLTRYLTFMYSICAFIIALIELNRLGFFKHAGLFKACILISYYAWNFAMVAIMHKEFFLDIILSIAFLSLFFIYLIPIIQDRSQIGKVDLAYRIYPRDLNLTCREMDFLRDCLNGATFKEIAYKHHVSESTVRNTFAHIYHKFNVVDRIDLMSKLAAFDIIDE
;
A
#
# COMPACT_ATOMS: atom_id res chain seq x y z
N MET A 1 -37.84 -35.07 -41.38
CA MET A 1 -36.59 -35.58 -40.79
C MET A 1 -35.47 -34.61 -41.12
N LYS A 2 -34.83 -34.07 -40.06
CA LYS A 2 -33.51 -33.41 -40.00
C LYS A 2 -33.28 -32.03 -40.65
N ASN A 3 -33.40 -31.03 -39.76
CA ASN A 3 -32.36 -30.09 -39.34
C ASN A 3 -31.91 -28.97 -40.30
N LEU A 4 -32.55 -27.81 -40.09
CA LEU A 4 -31.89 -26.51 -39.92
C LEU A 4 -30.75 -26.62 -38.91
N GLU A 5 -29.53 -26.20 -39.26
CA GLU A 5 -28.54 -25.57 -38.37
C GLU A 5 -27.18 -25.42 -39.08
N LYS A 6 -26.75 -24.17 -39.28
CA LYS A 6 -25.37 -23.64 -39.17
C LYS A 6 -25.27 -22.29 -39.88
N GLN A 7 -25.86 -21.26 -39.27
CA GLN A 7 -25.32 -19.91 -39.39
C GLN A 7 -24.42 -19.69 -38.17
N GLY A 8 -23.16 -19.36 -38.43
CA GLY A 8 -22.12 -19.22 -37.42
C GLY A 8 -22.40 -18.06 -36.46
N PHE A 9 -22.52 -18.39 -35.18
CA PHE A 9 -22.31 -17.45 -34.10
C PHE A 9 -20.83 -17.02 -34.09
N PRO A 10 -20.51 -15.71 -34.03
CA PRO A 10 -19.17 -15.29 -33.67
C PRO A 10 -18.94 -15.68 -32.20
N ALA A 11 -17.80 -16.31 -31.93
CA ALA A 11 -17.39 -16.71 -30.59
C ALA A 11 -17.40 -15.49 -29.63
N PRO A 12 -17.85 -15.67 -28.38
CA PRO A 12 -17.79 -14.59 -27.40
C PRO A 12 -16.33 -14.20 -27.18
N LYS A 13 -16.03 -12.91 -27.36
CA LYS A 13 -14.76 -12.32 -26.95
C LYS A 13 -14.60 -12.57 -25.45
N ASN A 14 -13.53 -13.26 -25.07
CA ASN A 14 -13.11 -13.36 -23.67
C ASN A 14 -12.79 -11.96 -23.13
N GLU A 15 -13.76 -11.31 -22.50
CA GLU A 15 -13.56 -10.15 -21.64
C GLU A 15 -13.01 -10.60 -20.29
N SER A 16 -11.71 -10.86 -20.23
CA SER A 16 -10.97 -11.08 -18.98
C SER A 16 -10.40 -9.77 -18.40
N THR A 17 -11.13 -8.66 -18.52
CA THR A 17 -10.56 -7.31 -18.46
C THR A 17 -10.94 -6.37 -17.30
N PRO A 18 -11.58 -6.75 -16.17
CA PRO A 18 -11.69 -5.82 -15.02
C PRO A 18 -10.56 -5.97 -13.98
N ALA A 19 -10.12 -7.20 -13.72
CA ALA A 19 -9.21 -7.50 -12.61
C ALA A 19 -7.74 -7.16 -12.94
N SER A 20 -7.32 -7.40 -14.18
CA SER A 20 -5.96 -7.09 -14.66
C SER A 20 -5.70 -5.58 -14.70
N GLU A 21 -6.68 -4.79 -15.17
CA GLU A 21 -6.56 -3.34 -15.27
C GLU A 21 -6.55 -2.66 -13.90
N LYS A 22 -7.36 -3.15 -12.95
CA LYS A 22 -7.36 -2.67 -11.56
C LYS A 22 -6.06 -3.02 -10.83
N SER A 23 -5.53 -4.24 -11.02
CA SER A 23 -4.22 -4.65 -10.48
C SER A 23 -3.09 -3.78 -11.05
N ALA A 24 -3.08 -3.55 -12.36
CA ALA A 24 -2.09 -2.68 -13.01
C ALA A 24 -2.19 -1.23 -12.50
N LYS A 25 -3.40 -0.73 -12.26
CA LYS A 25 -3.62 0.62 -11.70
C LYS A 25 -3.08 0.75 -10.27
N ILE A 26 -3.31 -0.24 -9.40
CA ILE A 26 -2.80 -0.27 -8.01
C ILE A 26 -1.27 -0.36 -8.00
N GLU A 27 -0.69 -1.23 -8.83
CA GLU A 27 0.77 -1.34 -8.97
C GLU A 27 1.38 -0.02 -9.45
N SER A 28 0.74 0.61 -10.43
CA SER A 28 1.16 1.91 -10.95
C SER A 28 1.11 3.00 -9.85
N LEU A 29 0.04 3.07 -9.05
CA LEU A 29 -0.10 4.04 -7.96
C LEU A 29 0.99 3.83 -6.90
N THR A 30 1.26 2.57 -6.56
CA THR A 30 2.29 2.18 -5.57
C THR A 30 3.68 2.62 -6.02
N LEU A 31 4.02 2.38 -7.29
CA LEU A 31 5.30 2.82 -7.86
C LEU A 31 5.44 4.35 -7.90
N LEU A 32 4.34 5.07 -8.15
CA LEU A 32 4.33 6.54 -8.12
C LEU A 32 4.57 7.08 -6.71
N GLN A 33 3.99 6.45 -5.68
CA GLN A 33 4.23 6.83 -4.29
C GLN A 33 5.69 6.58 -3.87
N LEU A 34 6.29 5.44 -4.26
CA LEU A 34 7.72 5.17 -4.02
C LEU A 34 8.63 6.17 -4.73
N GLN A 35 8.29 6.56 -5.96
CA GLN A 35 9.02 7.57 -6.71
C GLN A 35 8.99 8.94 -6.00
N LYS A 36 7.86 9.31 -5.40
CA LYS A 36 7.75 10.54 -4.58
C LYS A 36 8.52 10.44 -3.27
N SER A 37 8.50 9.27 -2.62
CA SER A 37 9.29 9.01 -1.41
C SER A 37 10.79 9.15 -1.68
N SER A 38 11.26 8.60 -2.80
CA SER A 38 12.66 8.70 -3.23
C SER A 38 13.13 10.14 -3.42
N PHE A 39 12.25 11.04 -3.88
CA PHE A 39 12.58 12.47 -3.97
C PHE A 39 12.77 13.12 -2.60
N LEU A 40 11.98 12.74 -1.60
CA LEU A 40 12.15 13.23 -0.22
C LEU A 40 13.49 12.76 0.36
N PHE A 41 13.85 11.49 0.14
CA PHE A 41 15.16 10.97 0.55
C PHE A 41 16.32 11.69 -0.15
N PHE A 42 16.21 11.97 -1.45
CA PHE A 42 17.17 12.80 -2.18
C PHE A 42 17.31 14.19 -1.53
N LEU A 43 16.19 14.88 -1.28
CA LEU A 43 16.21 16.22 -0.71
C LEU A 43 16.90 16.25 0.67
N ILE A 44 16.49 15.35 1.57
CA ILE A 44 17.02 15.30 2.94
C ILE A 44 18.52 14.96 2.94
N THR A 45 18.92 13.94 2.17
CA THR A 45 20.34 13.53 2.10
C THR A 45 21.21 14.59 1.44
N SER A 46 20.71 15.26 0.39
CA SER A 46 21.42 16.34 -0.28
C SER A 46 21.58 17.56 0.64
N MET A 47 20.51 17.97 1.33
CA MET A 47 20.58 19.06 2.32
C MET A 47 21.59 18.75 3.42
N PHE A 48 21.63 17.50 3.91
CA PHE A 48 22.60 17.08 4.91
C PHE A 48 24.05 17.17 4.39
N VAL A 49 24.33 16.67 3.19
CA VAL A 49 25.67 16.74 2.58
C VAL A 49 26.10 18.20 2.38
N VAL A 50 25.22 19.04 1.81
CA VAL A 50 25.51 20.47 1.61
C VAL A 50 25.77 21.16 2.94
N PHE A 51 24.95 20.89 3.96
CA PHE A 51 25.15 21.43 5.30
C PHE A 51 26.51 21.03 5.90
N CYS A 52 26.89 19.75 5.80
CA CYS A 52 28.20 19.29 6.23
C CYS A 52 29.34 19.96 5.46
N CYS A 53 29.23 20.11 4.13
CA CYS A 53 30.22 20.81 3.32
C CYS A 53 30.38 22.29 3.72
N ILE A 54 29.26 22.99 3.96
CA ILE A 54 29.28 24.39 4.45
C ILE A 54 29.99 24.46 5.79
N LEU A 55 29.67 23.56 6.73
CA LEU A 55 30.32 23.52 8.03
C LEU A 55 31.82 23.22 7.94
N MET A 56 32.25 22.33 7.03
CA MET A 56 33.68 22.06 6.80
C MET A 56 34.44 23.30 6.33
N ILE A 57 33.81 24.17 5.55
CA ILE A 57 34.42 25.41 5.06
C ILE A 57 34.44 26.49 6.15
N LEU A 58 33.32 26.68 6.86
CA LEU A 58 33.18 27.78 7.83
C LEU A 58 33.86 27.47 9.17
N MET A 59 33.79 26.23 9.64
CA MET A 59 34.21 25.84 10.98
C MET A 59 34.83 24.43 10.98
N PRO A 60 36.02 24.25 10.40
CA PRO A 60 36.64 22.93 10.21
C PRO A 60 36.99 22.20 11.51
N GLU A 61 37.16 22.92 12.63
CA GLU A 61 37.56 22.33 13.92
C GLU A 61 36.39 21.75 14.74
N ILE A 62 35.16 21.79 14.23
CA ILE A 62 34.00 21.26 14.96
C ILE A 62 34.13 19.74 15.10
N ALA A 63 34.11 19.24 16.35
CA ALA A 63 34.19 17.81 16.67
C ALA A 63 33.14 16.93 15.98
N PHE A 64 31.99 17.49 15.58
CA PHE A 64 30.98 16.80 14.77
C PHE A 64 31.50 16.37 13.39
N LEU A 65 32.36 17.18 12.75
CA LEU A 65 32.87 16.92 11.40
C LEU A 65 33.90 15.79 11.38
N THR A 66 34.57 15.53 12.51
CA THR A 66 35.52 14.42 12.64
C THR A 66 34.89 13.04 12.40
N TYR A 67 33.57 12.93 12.55
CA TYR A 67 32.82 11.70 12.30
C TYR A 67 32.36 11.54 10.84
N TYR A 68 32.37 12.62 10.07
CA TYR A 68 31.94 12.62 8.66
C TYR A 68 33.15 12.92 7.79
N SER A 69 33.98 11.90 7.58
CA SER A 69 35.13 12.02 6.70
C SER A 69 34.69 12.39 5.27
N PRO A 70 35.55 13.04 4.46
CA PRO A 70 35.22 13.38 3.08
C PRO A 70 34.74 12.18 2.25
N GLU A 71 35.33 11.00 2.47
CA GLU A 71 34.95 9.76 1.77
C GLU A 71 33.52 9.34 2.10
N MET A 72 33.12 9.48 3.38
CA MET A 72 31.77 9.18 3.83
C MET A 72 30.75 10.15 3.23
N LEU A 73 31.07 11.44 3.16
CA LEU A 73 30.21 12.45 2.52
C LEU A 73 30.05 12.20 1.01
N ILE A 74 31.12 11.80 0.32
CA ILE A 74 31.06 11.39 -1.08
C ILE A 74 30.13 10.19 -1.25
N LEU A 75 30.24 9.18 -0.37
CA LEU A 75 29.40 7.99 -0.44
C LEU A 75 27.91 8.32 -0.17
N ILE A 76 27.61 9.16 0.81
CA ILE A 76 26.24 9.66 1.06
C ILE A 76 25.74 10.47 -0.15
N GLY A 77 26.60 11.27 -0.78
CA GLY A 77 26.29 11.99 -2.01
C GLY A 77 25.95 11.06 -3.18
N LEU A 78 26.67 9.95 -3.33
CA LEU A 78 26.37 8.93 -4.34
C LEU A 78 25.02 8.26 -4.08
N PHE A 79 24.69 7.94 -2.83
CA PHE A 79 23.36 7.43 -2.47
C PHE A 79 22.26 8.46 -2.76
N SER A 80 22.49 9.74 -2.45
CA SER A 80 21.59 10.84 -2.77
C SER A 80 21.32 10.90 -4.28
N PHE A 81 22.37 10.83 -5.10
CA PHE A 81 22.21 10.78 -6.56
C PHE A 81 21.46 9.52 -7.02
N GLY A 82 21.69 8.38 -6.38
CA GLY A 82 20.91 7.15 -6.59
C GLY A 82 19.40 7.37 -6.38
N PHE A 83 19.01 8.04 -5.30
CA PHE A 83 17.61 8.40 -5.06
C PHE A 83 17.03 9.33 -6.13
N LEU A 84 17.83 10.26 -6.65
CA LEU A 84 17.43 11.12 -7.77
C LEU A 84 17.17 10.31 -9.05
N ILE A 85 18.04 9.35 -9.39
CA ILE A 85 17.85 8.46 -10.55
C ILE A 85 16.54 7.66 -10.39
N VAL A 86 16.31 7.11 -9.20
CA VAL A 86 15.07 6.37 -8.88
C VAL A 86 13.86 7.28 -9.02
N HIS A 87 13.96 8.54 -8.60
CA HIS A 87 12.89 9.52 -8.81
C HIS A 87 12.65 9.82 -10.29
N LEU A 88 13.68 9.93 -11.12
CA LEU A 88 13.53 10.24 -12.54
C LEU A 88 12.95 9.07 -13.34
N ASN A 89 13.16 7.83 -12.90
CA ASN A 89 12.71 6.64 -13.62
C ASN A 89 11.79 5.76 -12.78
N ARG A 90 10.47 5.83 -13.08
CA ARG A 90 9.43 5.03 -12.41
C ARG A 90 9.68 3.52 -12.45
N LYS A 91 10.35 3.00 -13.49
CA LYS A 91 10.69 1.57 -13.57
C LYS A 91 11.74 1.15 -12.53
N LEU A 92 12.55 2.10 -12.06
CA LEU A 92 13.57 1.87 -11.03
C LEU A 92 13.03 2.15 -9.62
N ALA A 93 11.77 2.55 -9.44
CA ALA A 93 11.19 2.86 -8.13
C ALA A 93 11.39 1.73 -7.09
N TRP A 94 11.44 0.47 -7.53
CA TRP A 94 11.70 -0.69 -6.66
C TRP A 94 13.08 -0.67 -5.98
N LEU A 95 14.07 0.03 -6.54
CA LEU A 95 15.41 0.18 -5.98
C LEU A 95 15.46 1.16 -4.80
N GLY A 96 14.47 2.03 -4.65
CA GLY A 96 14.39 3.00 -3.54
C GLY A 96 14.63 2.37 -2.16
N PRO A 97 13.81 1.40 -1.72
CA PRO A 97 14.02 0.73 -0.44
C PRO A 97 15.35 -0.02 -0.33
N VAL A 98 15.88 -0.55 -1.44
CA VAL A 98 17.18 -1.24 -1.48
C VAL A 98 18.30 -0.25 -1.20
N LEU A 99 18.24 0.95 -1.77
CA LEU A 99 19.19 2.02 -1.49
C LEU A 99 19.13 2.47 -0.02
N ILE A 100 17.93 2.56 0.58
CA ILE A 100 17.79 2.87 2.01
C ILE A 100 18.50 1.80 2.86
N ILE A 101 18.33 0.51 2.54
CA ILE A 101 18.98 -0.59 3.26
C ILE A 101 20.50 -0.56 3.11
N ALA A 102 20.99 -0.28 1.90
CA ALA A 102 22.41 -0.16 1.62
C ALA A 102 23.05 1.07 2.29
N LEU A 103 22.27 2.11 2.58
CA LEU A 103 22.71 3.30 3.31
C LEU A 103 22.79 3.08 4.84
N LEU A 104 22.14 2.06 5.39
CA LEU A 104 22.09 1.82 6.85
C LEU A 104 23.45 1.73 7.55
N PRO A 105 24.47 1.04 7.02
CA PRO A 105 25.78 0.98 7.68
C PRO A 105 26.39 2.37 7.86
N LEU A 106 26.13 3.31 6.93
CA LEU A 106 26.62 4.69 7.01
C LEU A 106 25.83 5.51 8.03
N THR A 107 24.53 5.28 8.20
CA THR A 107 23.75 6.00 9.21
C THR A 107 24.03 5.51 10.63
N LEU A 108 24.58 4.30 10.74
CA LEU A 108 24.91 3.63 11.99
C LEU A 108 26.38 3.82 12.38
N THR A 109 27.10 4.82 11.86
CA THR A 109 28.51 5.03 12.25
C THR A 109 28.70 5.41 13.72
N ARG A 110 27.65 5.87 14.41
CA ARG A 110 27.69 6.21 15.84
C ARG A 110 26.62 5.44 16.61
N TYR A 111 26.95 5.09 17.85
CA TYR A 111 25.97 4.49 18.76
C TYR A 111 24.77 5.42 19.02
N LEU A 112 25.00 6.73 19.18
CA LEU A 112 23.92 7.71 19.40
C LEU A 112 22.97 7.86 18.19
N THR A 113 23.41 7.53 16.97
CA THR A 113 22.55 7.63 15.78
C THR A 113 21.70 6.38 15.54
N PHE A 114 21.78 5.39 16.45
CA PHE A 114 21.01 4.16 16.38
C PHE A 114 19.52 4.38 16.19
N MET A 115 18.90 5.32 16.92
CA MET A 115 17.48 5.62 16.77
C MET A 115 17.12 6.10 15.36
N TYR A 116 17.96 6.92 14.74
CA TYR A 116 17.75 7.39 13.37
C TYR A 116 17.90 6.25 12.35
N SER A 117 18.87 5.35 12.58
CA SER A 117 19.08 4.17 11.72
C SER A 117 17.94 3.15 11.82
N ILE A 118 17.34 2.97 13.01
CA ILE A 118 16.11 2.17 13.19
C ILE A 118 14.99 2.76 12.34
N CYS A 119 14.75 4.07 12.43
CA CYS A 119 13.70 4.73 11.66
C CYS A 119 13.89 4.52 10.15
N ALA A 120 15.12 4.67 9.64
CA ALA A 120 15.43 4.40 8.24
C ALA A 120 15.16 2.94 7.85
N PHE A 121 15.52 1.98 8.71
CA PHE A 121 15.25 0.56 8.48
C PHE A 121 13.74 0.26 8.44
N ILE A 122 12.97 0.84 9.36
CA ILE A 122 11.50 0.70 9.38
C ILE A 122 10.87 1.25 8.09
N ILE A 123 11.32 2.42 7.64
CA ILE A 123 10.80 3.00 6.38
C ILE A 123 11.10 2.06 5.20
N ALA A 124 12.32 1.51 5.12
CA ALA A 124 12.67 0.55 4.08
C ALA A 124 11.80 -0.73 4.14
N LEU A 125 11.53 -1.25 5.34
CA LEU A 125 10.62 -2.40 5.51
C LEU A 125 9.20 -2.09 5.05
N ILE A 126 8.68 -0.89 5.36
CA ILE A 126 7.35 -0.47 4.92
C ILE A 126 7.30 -0.35 3.40
N GLU A 127 8.32 0.24 2.77
CA GLU A 127 8.40 0.36 1.30
C GLU A 127 8.54 -1.00 0.60
N LEU A 128 9.36 -1.91 1.13
CA LEU A 128 9.45 -3.30 0.65
C LEU A 128 8.11 -4.02 0.79
N ASN A 129 7.40 -3.80 1.89
CA ASN A 129 6.09 -4.39 2.11
C ASN A 129 5.05 -3.87 1.10
N ARG A 130 5.09 -2.56 0.77
CA ARG A 130 4.24 -1.97 -0.28
C ARG A 130 4.50 -2.58 -1.66
N LEU A 131 5.76 -2.92 -1.97
CA LEU A 131 6.12 -3.64 -3.20
C LEU A 131 5.68 -5.11 -3.20
N GLY A 132 5.17 -5.64 -2.08
CA GLY A 132 4.81 -7.04 -1.96
C GLY A 132 6.02 -7.98 -1.82
N PHE A 133 7.19 -7.48 -1.43
CA PHE A 133 8.41 -8.28 -1.25
C PHE A 133 8.19 -9.45 -0.27
N PHE A 134 7.36 -9.25 0.75
CA PHE A 134 7.02 -10.25 1.77
C PHE A 134 5.87 -11.20 1.40
N LYS A 135 5.30 -11.12 0.19
CA LYS A 135 4.18 -12.00 -0.25
C LYS A 135 4.53 -13.49 -0.20
N HIS A 136 5.76 -13.84 -0.54
CA HIS A 136 6.27 -15.21 -0.50
C HIS A 136 7.39 -15.32 0.53
N ALA A 137 7.27 -16.26 1.47
CA ALA A 137 8.22 -16.48 2.55
C ALA A 137 8.55 -15.21 3.35
N GLY A 138 7.51 -14.40 3.67
CA GLY A 138 7.67 -13.09 4.32
C GLY A 138 8.46 -13.14 5.63
N LEU A 139 8.23 -14.15 6.47
CA LEU A 139 8.97 -14.34 7.72
C LEU A 139 10.46 -14.56 7.48
N PHE A 140 10.83 -15.44 6.55
CA PHE A 140 12.23 -15.74 6.24
C PHE A 140 12.97 -14.49 5.73
N LYS A 141 12.35 -13.75 4.81
CA LYS A 141 12.93 -12.50 4.29
C LYS A 141 13.05 -11.42 5.36
N ALA A 142 12.07 -11.30 6.25
CA ALA A 142 12.14 -10.38 7.38
C ALA A 142 13.28 -10.75 8.34
N CYS A 143 13.42 -12.04 8.68
CA CYS A 143 14.52 -12.52 9.52
C CYS A 143 15.89 -12.19 8.93
N ILE A 144 16.07 -12.34 7.61
CA ILE A 144 17.32 -11.95 6.93
C ILE A 144 17.61 -10.46 7.10
N LEU A 145 16.62 -9.59 6.85
CA LEU A 145 16.80 -8.14 6.96
C LEU A 145 17.09 -7.70 8.40
N ILE A 146 16.40 -8.30 9.37
CA ILE A 146 16.61 -8.05 10.80
C ILE A 146 18.02 -8.51 11.20
N SER A 147 18.44 -9.69 10.75
CA SER A 147 19.79 -10.21 11.01
C SER A 147 20.87 -9.31 10.41
N TYR A 148 20.64 -8.80 9.20
CA TYR A 148 21.53 -7.82 8.55
C TYR A 148 21.65 -6.54 9.39
N TYR A 149 20.53 -5.98 9.87
CA TYR A 149 20.56 -4.79 10.71
C TYR A 149 21.26 -5.05 12.05
N ALA A 150 20.94 -6.17 12.71
CA ALA A 150 21.56 -6.58 13.98
C ALA A 150 23.08 -6.77 13.83
N TRP A 151 23.53 -7.33 12.71
CA TRP A 151 24.95 -7.50 12.40
C TRP A 151 25.67 -6.15 12.27
N ASN A 152 25.10 -5.20 11.53
CA ASN A 152 25.65 -3.85 11.40
C ASN A 152 25.74 -3.14 12.76
N PHE A 153 24.70 -3.26 13.58
CA PHE A 153 24.68 -2.71 14.93
C PHE A 153 25.75 -3.32 15.83
N ALA A 154 25.87 -4.65 15.85
CA ALA A 154 26.86 -5.35 16.65
C ALA A 154 28.30 -4.93 16.27
N MET A 155 28.59 -4.81 14.97
CA MET A 155 29.89 -4.35 14.49
C MET A 155 30.25 -2.96 15.02
N VAL A 156 29.32 -2.00 14.91
CA VAL A 156 29.54 -0.62 15.37
C VAL A 156 29.73 -0.57 16.88
N ALA A 157 28.92 -1.32 17.63
CA ALA A 157 29.01 -1.35 19.09
C ALA A 157 30.34 -1.95 19.57
N ILE A 158 30.84 -3.00 18.91
CA ILE A 158 32.17 -3.58 19.18
C ILE A 158 33.28 -2.55 18.87
N MET A 159 33.18 -1.84 17.74
CA MET A 159 34.19 -0.82 17.37
C MET A 159 34.28 0.33 18.39
N HIS A 160 33.15 0.73 18.97
CA HIS A 160 33.10 1.79 19.97
C HIS A 160 33.35 1.32 21.41
N LYS A 161 33.55 0.00 21.62
CA LYS A 161 33.76 -0.63 22.93
C LYS A 161 32.65 -0.31 23.93
N GLU A 162 31.42 -0.22 23.44
CA GLU A 162 30.26 0.06 24.28
C GLU A 162 30.01 -1.07 25.28
N PHE A 163 29.37 -0.75 26.40
CA PHE A 163 29.10 -1.72 27.45
C PHE A 163 28.19 -2.83 26.94
N PHE A 164 28.56 -4.10 27.17
CA PHE A 164 27.87 -5.24 26.56
C PHE A 164 26.38 -5.30 26.90
N LEU A 165 25.93 -4.78 28.05
CA LEU A 165 24.50 -4.72 28.39
C LEU A 165 23.73 -3.75 27.49
N ASP A 166 24.32 -2.63 27.06
CA ASP A 166 23.67 -1.66 26.18
C ASP A 166 23.45 -2.26 24.78
N ILE A 167 24.39 -3.11 24.34
CA ILE A 167 24.29 -3.89 23.11
C ILE A 167 23.15 -4.91 23.21
N ILE A 168 23.12 -5.69 24.31
CA ILE A 168 22.09 -6.71 24.54
C ILE A 168 20.70 -6.07 24.66
N LEU A 169 20.58 -4.95 25.39
CA LEU A 169 19.33 -4.24 25.58
C LEU A 169 18.80 -3.68 24.26
N SER A 170 19.68 -3.09 23.44
CA SER A 170 19.33 -2.57 22.12
C SER A 170 18.87 -3.68 21.17
N ILE A 171 19.54 -4.84 21.17
CA ILE A 171 19.13 -6.01 20.39
C ILE A 171 17.79 -6.56 20.91
N ALA A 172 17.57 -6.59 22.22
CA ALA A 172 16.31 -7.05 22.81
C ALA A 172 15.13 -6.12 22.44
N PHE A 173 15.30 -4.80 22.54
CA PHE A 173 14.29 -3.82 22.12
C PHE A 173 14.01 -3.86 20.62
N LEU A 174 15.06 -4.00 19.81
CA LEU A 174 14.95 -4.18 18.37
C LEU A 174 14.13 -5.45 18.05
N SER A 175 14.43 -6.55 18.73
CA SER A 175 13.72 -7.83 18.57
C SER A 175 12.25 -7.70 18.98
N LEU A 176 11.96 -7.06 20.11
CA LEU A 176 10.58 -6.81 20.58
C LEU A 176 9.79 -5.96 19.59
N PHE A 177 10.40 -4.89 19.07
CA PHE A 177 9.79 -4.05 18.04
C PHE A 177 9.44 -4.85 16.79
N PHE A 178 10.32 -5.75 16.34
CA PHE A 178 10.03 -6.60 15.18
C PHE A 178 8.96 -7.65 15.43
N ILE A 179 8.92 -8.26 16.62
CA ILE A 179 7.83 -9.15 17.03
C ILE A 179 6.48 -8.42 16.88
N TYR A 180 6.43 -7.13 17.25
CA TYR A 180 5.24 -6.30 17.10
C TYR A 180 4.96 -5.89 15.63
N LEU A 181 5.99 -5.76 14.81
CA LEU A 181 5.86 -5.40 13.40
C LEU A 181 5.39 -6.58 12.52
N ILE A 182 5.70 -7.83 12.90
CA ILE A 182 5.34 -9.03 12.13
C ILE A 182 3.83 -9.13 11.85
N PRO A 183 2.93 -9.00 12.85
CA PRO A 183 1.49 -8.98 12.60
C PRO A 183 1.09 -7.92 11.58
N ILE A 184 1.62 -6.69 11.70
CA ILE A 184 1.29 -5.57 10.80
C ILE A 184 1.73 -5.86 9.36
N ILE A 185 2.86 -6.52 9.16
CA ILE A 185 3.34 -6.92 7.83
C ILE A 185 2.47 -8.06 7.27
N GLN A 186 2.08 -9.02 8.10
CA GLN A 186 1.24 -10.16 7.68
C GLN A 186 -0.21 -9.76 7.40
N ASP A 187 -0.74 -8.78 8.14
CA ASP A 187 -2.16 -8.40 8.09
C ASP A 187 -2.55 -7.60 6.84
N ARG A 188 -1.57 -7.22 5.99
CA ARG A 188 -1.83 -6.76 4.62
C ARG A 188 -2.43 -7.85 3.73
N SER A 189 -2.32 -9.13 4.13
CA SER A 189 -3.11 -10.19 3.49
C SER A 189 -4.62 -10.03 3.73
N GLN A 190 -5.03 -9.19 4.69
CA GLN A 190 -6.43 -8.79 4.91
C GLN A 190 -6.74 -7.38 4.36
N ILE A 191 -5.79 -6.44 4.34
CA ILE A 191 -6.05 -5.10 3.77
C ILE A 191 -6.25 -5.15 2.24
N GLY A 192 -5.76 -6.19 1.56
CA GLY A 192 -6.15 -6.50 0.17
C GLY A 192 -7.56 -7.08 0.00
N LYS A 193 -8.26 -7.42 1.10
CA LYS A 193 -9.65 -7.91 1.10
C LYS A 193 -10.68 -6.85 1.50
N VAL A 194 -10.26 -5.73 2.09
CA VAL A 194 -11.20 -4.72 2.64
C VAL A 194 -11.59 -3.63 1.63
N ASP A 195 -11.14 -3.74 0.37
CA ASP A 195 -11.64 -2.89 -0.73
C ASP A 195 -12.25 -3.72 -1.88
N LEU A 196 -12.80 -4.88 -1.52
CA LEU A 196 -13.98 -5.37 -2.21
C LEU A 196 -15.10 -4.42 -1.82
N ALA A 197 -15.32 -3.38 -2.63
CA ALA A 197 -16.69 -3.00 -2.96
C ALA A 197 -17.41 -4.33 -3.19
N TYR A 198 -18.16 -4.78 -2.18
CA TYR A 198 -18.79 -6.08 -2.16
C TYR A 198 -19.77 -6.02 -3.33
N ARG A 199 -19.37 -6.54 -4.49
CA ARG A 199 -20.24 -6.61 -5.66
C ARG A 199 -21.38 -7.48 -5.22
N ILE A 200 -22.51 -6.88 -4.88
CA ILE A 200 -23.66 -7.68 -4.54
C ILE A 200 -24.19 -8.21 -5.86
N TYR A 201 -23.90 -9.46 -6.17
CA TYR A 201 -24.51 -10.09 -7.32
C TYR A 201 -26.02 -10.22 -7.03
N PRO A 202 -26.90 -9.93 -8.00
CA PRO A 202 -28.34 -10.18 -7.91
C PRO A 202 -28.71 -11.54 -7.30
N ARG A 203 -27.88 -12.55 -7.57
CA ARG A 203 -28.05 -13.93 -7.11
C ARG A 203 -27.83 -14.12 -5.60
N ASP A 204 -26.97 -13.31 -4.98
CA ASP A 204 -26.66 -13.44 -3.55
C ASP A 204 -27.77 -12.83 -2.66
N LEU A 205 -28.63 -11.98 -3.23
CA LEU A 205 -29.72 -11.30 -2.52
C LEU A 205 -31.09 -11.94 -2.75
N ASN A 206 -31.20 -12.99 -3.58
CA ASN A 206 -32.48 -13.58 -4.00
C ASN A 206 -33.51 -12.53 -4.44
N LEU A 207 -33.06 -11.48 -5.14
CA LEU A 207 -33.96 -10.48 -5.71
C LEU A 207 -34.59 -11.05 -6.98
N THR A 208 -35.89 -10.87 -7.11
CA THR A 208 -36.60 -11.14 -8.37
C THR A 208 -36.18 -10.11 -9.42
N CYS A 209 -36.32 -10.46 -10.70
CA CYS A 209 -36.02 -9.52 -11.80
C CYS A 209 -36.73 -8.18 -11.62
N ARG A 210 -37.98 -8.21 -11.15
CA ARG A 210 -38.79 -7.01 -10.93
C ARG A 210 -38.32 -6.15 -9.76
N GLU A 211 -37.88 -6.77 -8.66
CA GLU A 211 -37.28 -6.03 -7.53
C GLU A 211 -35.95 -5.39 -7.95
N MET A 212 -35.16 -6.08 -8.78
CA MET A 212 -33.90 -5.55 -9.31
C MET A 212 -34.15 -4.33 -10.20
N ASP A 213 -35.12 -4.40 -11.10
CA ASP A 213 -35.45 -3.28 -12.00
C ASP A 213 -35.91 -2.04 -11.21
N PHE A 214 -36.74 -2.23 -10.18
CA PHE A 214 -37.20 -1.13 -9.33
C PHE A 214 -36.06 -0.54 -8.50
N LEU A 215 -35.17 -1.39 -7.99
CA LEU A 215 -34.00 -0.97 -7.23
C LEU A 215 -33.04 -0.14 -8.09
N ARG A 216 -32.76 -0.60 -9.33
CA ARG A 216 -31.92 0.10 -10.30
C ARG A 216 -32.46 1.49 -10.60
N ASP A 217 -33.76 1.61 -10.86
CA ASP A 217 -34.38 2.92 -11.11
C ASP A 217 -34.30 3.85 -9.90
N CYS A 218 -34.46 3.33 -8.69
CA CYS A 218 -34.33 4.10 -7.45
C CYS A 218 -32.91 4.61 -7.20
N LEU A 219 -31.88 3.81 -7.54
CA LEU A 219 -30.47 4.19 -7.45
C LEU A 219 -30.09 5.26 -8.47
N ASN A 220 -30.72 5.24 -9.64
CA ASN A 220 -30.62 6.30 -10.65
C ASN A 220 -31.39 7.58 -10.26
N GLY A 221 -31.93 7.65 -9.04
CA GLY A 221 -32.61 8.83 -8.50
C GLY A 221 -34.11 8.88 -8.78
N ALA A 222 -34.71 7.87 -9.42
CA ALA A 222 -36.14 7.87 -9.71
C ALA A 222 -36.97 7.83 -8.41
N THR A 223 -38.07 8.58 -8.41
CA THR A 223 -39.09 8.55 -7.36
C THR A 223 -40.02 7.37 -7.54
N PHE A 224 -40.71 6.94 -6.47
CA PHE A 224 -41.69 5.84 -6.57
C PHE A 224 -42.81 6.10 -7.58
N LYS A 225 -43.15 7.37 -7.80
CA LYS A 225 -44.13 7.78 -8.82
C LYS A 225 -43.60 7.56 -10.24
N GLU A 226 -42.33 7.87 -10.48
CA GLU A 226 -41.67 7.68 -11.78
C GLU A 226 -41.45 6.20 -12.07
N ILE A 227 -41.07 5.41 -11.06
CA ILE A 227 -40.94 3.95 -11.18
C ILE A 227 -42.31 3.32 -11.50
N ALA A 228 -43.37 3.74 -10.79
CA ALA A 228 -44.73 3.27 -11.03
C ALA A 228 -45.19 3.56 -12.47
N TYR A 229 -44.89 4.78 -12.95
CA TYR A 229 -45.19 5.18 -14.32
C TYR A 229 -44.40 4.37 -15.35
N LYS A 230 -43.09 4.22 -15.16
CA LYS A 230 -42.16 3.53 -16.07
C LYS A 230 -42.47 2.03 -16.21
N HIS A 231 -42.88 1.38 -15.12
CA HIS A 231 -43.19 -0.05 -15.07
C HIS A 231 -44.67 -0.38 -15.23
N HIS A 232 -45.51 0.64 -15.48
CA HIS A 232 -46.97 0.52 -15.60
C HIS A 232 -47.63 -0.22 -14.41
N VAL A 233 -47.21 0.12 -13.19
CA VAL A 233 -47.77 -0.43 -11.94
C VAL A 233 -48.31 0.70 -11.05
N SER A 234 -49.11 0.34 -10.04
CA SER A 234 -49.54 1.33 -9.05
C SER A 234 -48.39 1.73 -8.13
N GLU A 235 -48.42 2.95 -7.59
CA GLU A 235 -47.43 3.39 -6.60
C GLU A 235 -47.44 2.50 -5.34
N SER A 236 -48.61 2.01 -4.94
CA SER A 236 -48.76 1.06 -3.85
C SER A 236 -48.01 -0.25 -4.11
N THR A 237 -48.00 -0.73 -5.36
CA THR A 237 -47.22 -1.90 -5.77
C THR A 237 -45.72 -1.65 -5.60
N VAL A 238 -45.23 -0.48 -6.04
CA VAL A 238 -43.81 -0.10 -5.88
C VAL A 238 -43.43 -0.06 -4.40
N ARG A 239 -44.24 0.57 -3.55
CA ARG A 239 -44.00 0.64 -2.09
C ARG A 239 -43.96 -0.75 -1.45
N ASN A 240 -44.88 -1.63 -1.82
CA ASN A 240 -44.90 -3.00 -1.32
C ASN A 240 -43.66 -3.79 -1.77
N THR A 241 -43.24 -3.64 -3.03
CA THR A 241 -42.00 -4.23 -3.54
C THR A 241 -40.77 -3.71 -2.78
N PHE A 242 -40.71 -2.40 -2.50
CA PHE A 242 -39.62 -1.84 -1.69
C PHE A 242 -39.62 -2.33 -0.24
N ALA A 243 -40.78 -2.61 0.36
CA ALA A 243 -40.83 -3.23 1.69
C ALA A 243 -40.18 -4.62 1.71
N HIS A 244 -40.39 -5.41 0.65
CA HIS A 244 -39.69 -6.70 0.49
C HIS A 244 -38.18 -6.52 0.28
N ILE A 245 -37.77 -5.51 -0.51
CA ILE A 245 -36.36 -5.17 -0.70
C ILE A 245 -35.73 -4.77 0.65
N TYR A 246 -36.37 -3.88 1.42
CA TYR A 246 -35.86 -3.46 2.73
C TYR A 246 -35.65 -4.64 3.68
N HIS A 247 -36.60 -5.58 3.71
CA HIS A 247 -36.47 -6.80 4.49
C HIS A 247 -35.30 -7.68 4.02
N LYS A 248 -35.10 -7.84 2.71
CA LYS A 248 -33.97 -8.62 2.15
C LYS A 248 -32.61 -7.99 2.46
N PHE A 249 -32.53 -6.67 2.49
CA PHE A 249 -31.32 -5.94 2.85
C PHE A 249 -31.17 -5.70 4.36
N ASN A 250 -32.15 -6.10 5.18
CA ASN A 250 -32.21 -5.80 6.61
C ASN A 250 -31.97 -4.32 6.91
N VAL A 251 -32.75 -3.46 6.25
CA VAL A 251 -32.75 -2.00 6.40
C VAL A 251 -34.17 -1.51 6.68
N VAL A 252 -34.28 -0.34 7.32
CA VAL A 252 -35.59 0.16 7.79
C VAL A 252 -36.23 1.13 6.79
N ASP A 253 -35.42 1.89 6.05
CA ASP A 253 -35.92 2.91 5.15
C ASP A 253 -35.07 3.08 3.89
N ARG A 254 -35.53 3.96 3.00
CA ARG A 254 -34.85 4.29 1.74
C ARG A 254 -33.46 4.88 1.98
N ILE A 255 -33.29 5.68 3.02
CA ILE A 255 -32.03 6.38 3.29
C ILE A 255 -30.98 5.37 3.74
N ASP A 256 -31.37 4.45 4.62
CA ASP A 256 -30.56 3.34 5.10
C ASP A 256 -30.22 2.37 3.96
N LEU A 257 -31.18 2.09 3.08
CA LEU A 257 -30.93 1.34 1.84
C LEU A 257 -29.90 2.05 0.94
N MET A 258 -30.08 3.34 0.68
CA MET A 258 -29.17 4.11 -0.18
C MET A 258 -27.79 4.28 0.47
N SER A 259 -27.71 4.45 1.78
CA SER A 259 -26.44 4.50 2.54
C SER A 259 -25.68 3.18 2.45
N LYS A 260 -26.40 2.07 2.65
CA LYS A 260 -25.85 0.72 2.52
C LYS A 260 -25.42 0.44 1.10
N LEU A 261 -26.16 0.91 0.09
CA LEU A 261 -25.84 0.73 -1.33
C LEU A 261 -24.82 1.73 -1.87
N ALA A 262 -24.65 2.91 -1.27
CA ALA A 262 -23.61 3.87 -1.65
C ALA A 262 -22.19 3.35 -1.37
N ALA A 263 -22.07 2.32 -0.52
CA ALA A 263 -20.84 1.56 -0.32
C ALA A 263 -20.57 0.53 -1.45
N PHE A 264 -21.48 0.36 -2.41
CA PHE A 264 -21.42 -0.66 -3.46
C PHE A 264 -21.61 -0.04 -4.86
N ASP A 265 -20.68 -0.32 -5.78
CA ASP A 265 -20.90 -0.08 -7.21
C ASP A 265 -21.83 -1.17 -7.74
N ILE A 266 -23.06 -0.80 -8.12
CA ILE A 266 -23.95 -1.71 -8.84
C ILE A 266 -23.54 -1.66 -10.30
N ILE A 267 -22.85 -2.71 -10.73
CA ILE A 267 -22.37 -2.85 -12.10
C ILE A 267 -23.48 -3.52 -12.91
N ASP A 268 -23.92 -2.83 -13.96
CA ASP A 268 -24.79 -3.40 -14.98
C ASP A 268 -24.03 -4.51 -15.74
N GLU A 269 -24.63 -5.70 -15.82
CA GLU A 269 -24.32 -6.65 -16.92
C GLU A 269 -24.82 -6.07 -18.25
#